data_AF-A0A6A6I0V8-F1
#
_entry.id   AF-A0A6A6I0V8-F1
#
_cell.length_a   1.000
_cell.length_b   1.000
_cell.length_c   1.000
_cell.angle_alpha   90.00
_cell.angle_beta   90.00
_cell.angle_gamma   90.00
#
_symmetry.space_group_name_H-M   'P 1'
#
loop_
_entity.id
_entity.type
_entity.pdbx_description
1 polymer ?
#
loop_
_entity_poly.entity_id
_entity_poly.type
_entity_poly.pdbx_seq_one_letter_code
_entity_poly.pdbx_strand_id
1 'polypeptide(L)'
;MLGGMDVPVRFHKRGSCFYVSVSHWRFDLNRQTISVEEGDTVRVQFHISHPMCNDCYATKSLPTDPASRLKISIEGVSARGQPFLVWLRNTGEMVVFRMNTLVDMLENLDIHDPSHRTRR
;
A
#
# COMPACT_ATOMS: atom_id res chain seq x y z
N MET A 1 -9.24 13.26 -2.13
CA MET A 1 -9.11 11.98 -1.42
C MET A 1 -9.47 10.88 -2.41
N LEU A 2 -8.58 9.91 -2.63
CA LEU A 2 -8.90 8.71 -3.41
C LEU A 2 -9.72 7.79 -2.49
N GLY A 3 -10.90 7.37 -2.95
CA GLY A 3 -11.81 6.54 -2.16
C GLY A 3 -11.15 5.22 -1.75
N GLY A 4 -11.39 4.79 -0.50
CA GLY A 4 -10.95 3.49 -0.02
C GLY A 4 -11.64 2.33 -0.75
N MET A 5 -10.94 1.21 -0.89
CA MET A 5 -11.44 0.01 -1.56
C MET A 5 -11.60 -1.12 -0.55
N ASP A 6 -12.78 -1.71 -0.51
CA ASP A 6 -13.07 -2.88 0.33
C ASP A 6 -12.62 -4.13 -0.42
N VAL A 7 -11.72 -4.91 0.18
CA VAL A 7 -11.09 -6.08 -0.45
C VAL A 7 -11.01 -7.24 0.54
N PRO A 8 -11.11 -8.49 0.05
CA PRO A 8 -10.98 -9.66 0.91
C PRO A 8 -9.51 -9.92 1.25
N VAL A 9 -9.28 -10.29 2.51
CA VAL A 9 -8.01 -10.86 2.98
C VAL A 9 -7.82 -12.25 2.39
N ARG A 10 -6.64 -12.49 1.84
CA ARG A 10 -6.25 -13.77 1.22
C ARG A 10 -5.08 -14.38 1.95
N PHE A 11 -4.96 -15.70 1.92
CA PHE A 11 -3.85 -16.41 2.53
C PHE A 11 -2.86 -16.96 1.49
N HIS A 12 -1.57 -16.71 1.68
CA HIS A 12 -0.52 -17.30 0.86
C HIS A 12 0.13 -18.50 1.56
N LYS A 13 -0.23 -19.71 1.11
CA LYS A 13 0.23 -20.99 1.69
C LYS A 13 1.76 -21.16 1.73
N ARG A 14 2.50 -20.68 0.72
CA ARG A 14 3.96 -20.87 0.65
C ARG A 14 4.77 -19.98 1.60
N GLY A 15 4.20 -18.84 2.02
CA GLY A 15 4.86 -17.90 2.92
C GLY A 15 4.18 -17.78 4.28
N SER A 16 3.12 -18.56 4.52
CA SER A 16 2.28 -18.48 5.73
C SER A 16 1.88 -17.05 6.11
N CYS A 17 1.55 -16.23 5.11
CA CYS A 17 1.27 -14.80 5.29
C CYS A 17 -0.09 -14.43 4.69
N PHE A 18 -0.81 -13.53 5.35
CA PHE A 18 -2.01 -12.91 4.80
C PHE A 18 -1.63 -11.73 3.91
N TYR A 19 -2.45 -11.46 2.90
CA TYR A 19 -2.26 -10.31 2.02
C TYR A 19 -3.60 -9.80 1.54
N VAL A 20 -3.61 -8.54 1.13
CA VAL A 20 -4.70 -7.96 0.34
C VAL A 20 -4.20 -7.65 -1.05
N SER A 21 -5.12 -7.63 -2.01
CA SER A 21 -4.81 -7.24 -3.38
C SER A 21 -5.78 -6.18 -3.85
N VAL A 22 -5.23 -5.11 -4.42
CA VAL A 22 -5.98 -4.05 -5.08
C VAL A 22 -5.53 -4.05 -6.53
N SER A 23 -6.42 -4.47 -7.45
CA SER A 23 -6.04 -4.77 -8.83
C SER A 23 -4.88 -5.79 -8.85
N HIS A 24 -3.74 -5.45 -9.47
CA HIS A 24 -2.53 -6.27 -9.54
C HIS A 24 -1.51 -5.96 -8.42
N TRP A 25 -1.81 -5.00 -7.53
CA TRP A 25 -0.97 -4.65 -6.40
C TRP A 25 -1.28 -5.54 -5.21
N ARG A 26 -0.22 -6.09 -4.61
CA ARG A 26 -0.32 -6.97 -3.44
C ARG A 26 0.41 -6.34 -2.26
N PHE A 27 -0.27 -6.35 -1.11
CA PHE A 27 0.25 -5.84 0.15
C PHE A 27 0.16 -6.92 1.21
N ASP A 28 1.31 -7.34 1.74
CA ASP A 28 1.37 -8.37 2.77
C ASP A 28 0.98 -7.77 4.14
N LEU A 29 0.24 -8.53 4.93
CA LEU A 29 -0.26 -8.13 6.24
C LEU A 29 0.61 -8.75 7.33
N ASN A 30 1.10 -7.92 8.24
CA ASN A 30 1.81 -8.41 9.41
C ASN A 30 0.80 -8.94 10.45
N ARG A 31 0.85 -10.25 10.71
CA ARG A 31 0.00 -10.93 11.70
C ARG A 31 0.21 -10.46 13.14
N GLN A 32 1.36 -9.85 13.45
CA GLN A 32 1.63 -9.30 14.78
C GLN A 32 0.84 -8.01 15.03
N THR A 33 0.48 -7.28 13.98
CA THR A 33 -0.22 -6.00 14.08
C THR A 33 -1.67 -6.07 13.63
N ILE A 34 -2.04 -7.06 12.81
CA ILE A 34 -3.38 -7.22 12.25
C ILE A 34 -3.89 -8.64 12.53
N SER A 35 -4.96 -8.73 13.33
CA SER A 35 -5.66 -9.98 13.64
C SER A 35 -6.86 -10.16 12.71
N VAL A 36 -6.59 -10.70 11.52
CA VAL A 36 -7.58 -11.03 10.47
C VAL A 36 -7.46 -12.49 10.04
N GLU A 37 -8.54 -13.02 9.48
CA GLU A 37 -8.63 -14.35 8.89
C GLU A 37 -8.79 -14.29 7.36
N GLU A 38 -8.63 -15.44 6.70
CA GLU A 38 -8.89 -15.53 5.26
C GLU A 38 -10.38 -15.32 5.00
N GLY A 39 -10.72 -14.42 4.07
CA GLY A 39 -12.10 -14.06 3.74
C GLY A 39 -12.61 -12.81 4.44
N ASP A 40 -11.94 -12.34 5.50
CA ASP A 40 -12.30 -11.06 6.14
C ASP A 40 -12.24 -9.90 5.14
N THR A 41 -13.18 -8.98 5.22
CA THR A 41 -13.17 -7.77 4.38
C THR A 41 -12.50 -6.64 5.13
N VAL A 42 -11.51 -6.03 4.49
CA VAL A 42 -10.82 -4.85 5.01
C VAL A 42 -10.84 -3.73 3.96
N ARG A 43 -10.75 -2.49 4.43
CA ARG A 43 -10.72 -1.32 3.58
C ARG A 43 -9.28 -0.83 3.44
N VAL A 44 -8.78 -0.82 2.20
CA VAL A 44 -7.45 -0.31 1.83
C VAL A 44 -7.60 1.12 1.35
N GLN A 45 -6.76 2.02 1.84
CA GLN A 45 -6.73 3.41 1.42
C GLN A 45 -5.33 3.85 1.04
N PHE A 46 -5.23 4.57 -0.09
CA PHE A 46 -4.01 5.20 -0.55
C PHE A 46 -4.05 6.69 -0.23
N HIS A 47 -2.98 7.18 0.40
CA HIS A 47 -2.85 8.58 0.78
C HIS A 47 -1.58 9.13 0.14
N ILE A 48 -1.75 10.15 -0.71
CA ILE A 48 -0.65 10.88 -1.32
C ILE A 48 -0.47 12.20 -0.57
N SER A 49 0.64 12.35 0.13
CA SER A 49 0.99 13.54 0.89
C SER A 49 1.78 14.56 0.05
N HIS A 50 1.61 15.84 0.34
CA HIS A 50 2.46 16.92 -0.15
C HIS A 50 2.80 17.83 1.06
N PRO A 51 4.05 17.91 1.55
CA PRO A 51 5.31 17.32 1.06
C PRO A 51 5.49 15.82 1.41
N MET A 52 6.72 15.29 1.27
CA MET A 52 7.10 13.89 1.60
C MET A 52 6.72 13.49 3.04
N CYS A 53 6.54 12.19 3.28
CA CYS A 53 6.15 11.66 4.59
C CYS A 53 7.20 10.70 5.18
N ASN A 54 7.55 10.91 6.45
CA ASN A 54 8.46 10.03 7.20
C ASN A 54 7.92 8.59 7.36
N ASP A 55 6.59 8.41 7.28
CA ASP A 55 5.89 7.13 7.43
C ASP A 55 5.29 6.65 6.11
N CYS A 56 6.01 6.84 5.00
CA CYS A 56 5.64 6.29 3.71
C CYS A 56 5.70 4.75 3.71
N TYR A 57 4.96 4.13 2.81
CA TYR A 57 4.91 2.68 2.68
C TYR A 57 6.26 2.10 2.26
N ALA A 58 6.93 2.69 1.26
CA ALA A 58 8.23 2.25 0.80
C ALA A 58 9.35 2.94 1.60
N THR A 59 9.73 2.38 2.74
CA THR A 59 10.58 3.07 3.73
C THR A 59 12.00 3.36 3.26
N LYS A 60 12.43 2.79 2.12
CA LYS A 60 13.73 3.04 1.49
C LYS A 60 13.67 4.09 0.37
N SER A 61 12.52 4.71 0.11
CA SER A 61 12.41 5.77 -0.89
C SER A 61 13.21 7.00 -0.49
N LEU A 62 13.88 7.63 -1.46
CA LEU A 62 14.51 8.92 -1.30
C LEU A 62 13.46 10.04 -1.26
N PRO A 63 13.77 11.21 -0.66
CA PRO A 63 12.88 12.38 -0.67
C PRO A 63 12.38 12.82 -2.05
N THR A 64 13.12 12.50 -3.11
CA THR A 64 12.79 12.82 -4.50
C THR A 64 11.92 11.78 -5.18
N ASP A 65 11.81 10.57 -4.62
CA ASP A 65 10.97 9.50 -5.17
C ASP A 65 9.48 9.82 -4.97
N PRO A 66 8.62 9.62 -6.00
CA PRO A 66 7.17 9.69 -5.83
C PRO A 66 6.65 8.82 -4.67
N ALA A 67 7.22 7.61 -4.48
CA ALA A 67 6.85 6.68 -3.41
C ALA A 67 7.05 7.25 -2.00
N SER A 68 7.91 8.25 -1.80
CA SER A 68 8.13 8.90 -0.49
C SER A 68 6.91 9.67 0.01
N ARG A 69 5.93 9.91 -0.86
CA ARG A 69 4.66 10.58 -0.55
C ARG A 69 3.51 9.62 -0.29
N LEU A 70 3.68 8.34 -0.64
CA LEU A 70 2.62 7.34 -0.55
C LEU A 70 2.55 6.72 0.85
N LYS A 71 1.40 6.85 1.51
CA LYS A 71 1.03 6.03 2.67
C LYS A 71 -0.11 5.10 2.30
N ILE A 72 -0.14 3.94 2.95
CA ILE A 72 -1.20 2.94 2.76
C ILE A 72 -1.73 2.56 4.14
N SER A 73 -3.02 2.77 4.36
CA SER A 73 -3.72 2.27 5.55
C SER A 73 -4.61 1.09 5.21
N ILE A 74 -4.77 0.23 6.21
CA ILE A 74 -5.80 -0.81 6.24
C ILE A 74 -6.61 -0.61 7.49
N GLU A 75 -7.92 -0.55 7.32
CA GLU A 75 -8.88 -0.54 8.42
C GLU A 75 -9.91 -1.66 8.26
N GLY A 76 -10.46 -2.11 9.38
CA GLY A 76 -11.41 -3.20 9.39
C GLY A 76 -11.81 -3.57 10.80
N VAL A 77 -12.42 -4.74 10.94
CA VAL A 77 -12.81 -5.31 12.23
C VAL A 77 -12.01 -6.59 12.44
N SER A 78 -11.33 -6.69 13.57
CA SER A 78 -10.56 -7.89 13.94
C SER A 78 -11.47 -9.07 14.26
N ALA A 79 -10.90 -10.28 14.31
CA ALA A 79 -11.61 -11.49 14.73
C ALA A 79 -12.32 -11.40 16.11
N ARG A 80 -11.94 -10.43 16.96
CA ARG A 80 -12.58 -10.16 18.27
C ARG A 80 -13.68 -9.09 18.20
N GLY A 81 -14.07 -8.65 17.01
CA GLY A 81 -15.05 -7.58 16.81
C GLY A 81 -14.53 -6.16 17.08
N GLN A 82 -13.23 -5.99 17.31
CA GLN A 82 -12.64 -4.67 17.58
C GLN A 82 -12.21 -3.98 16.29
N PRO A 83 -12.57 -2.70 16.06
CA PRO A 83 -12.09 -1.95 14.91
C PRO A 83 -10.59 -1.72 15.01
N PHE A 84 -9.91 -1.73 13.86
CA PHE A 84 -8.49 -1.41 13.78
C PHE A 84 -8.21 -0.50 12.60
N LEU A 85 -7.13 0.27 12.69
CA LEU A 85 -6.51 1.00 11.58
C LEU A 85 -5.00 0.86 11.72
N VAL A 86 -4.34 0.38 10.66
CA VAL A 86 -2.90 0.14 10.64
C VAL A 86 -2.29 0.75 9.38
N TRP A 87 -1.15 1.42 9.55
CA TRP A 87 -0.33 1.92 8.45
C TRP A 87 0.65 0.83 8.02
N LEU A 88 0.60 0.47 6.74
CA LEU A 88 1.53 -0.52 6.20
C LEU A 88 2.89 0.09 5.92
N ARG A 89 3.94 -0.73 6.07
CA ARG A 89 5.33 -0.37 5.79
C ARG A 89 6.06 -1.53 5.13
N ASN A 90 7.00 -1.23 4.25
CA ASN A 90 7.79 -2.21 3.54
C ASN A 90 9.23 -1.70 3.30
N THR A 91 10.21 -2.52 3.66
CA THR A 91 11.64 -2.21 3.59
C THR A 91 12.34 -2.81 2.36
N GLY A 92 11.60 -3.47 1.46
CA GLY A 92 12.15 -4.08 0.24
C GLY A 92 12.55 -3.04 -0.80
N GLU A 93 13.74 -3.18 -1.39
CA GLU A 93 14.27 -2.20 -2.36
C GLU A 93 13.44 -2.17 -3.66
N MET A 94 13.02 -3.33 -4.15
CA MET A 94 12.15 -3.45 -5.31
C MET A 94 10.76 -2.81 -5.10
N VAL A 95 10.38 -2.54 -3.85
CA VAL A 95 9.10 -1.90 -3.54
C VAL A 95 9.11 -0.43 -3.91
N VAL A 96 10.25 0.28 -3.81
CA VAL A 96 10.34 1.70 -4.18
C VAL A 96 9.93 1.89 -5.65
N PHE A 97 10.54 1.12 -6.55
CA PHE A 97 10.22 1.18 -7.99
C PHE A 97 8.75 0.90 -8.27
N ARG A 98 8.21 -0.16 -7.66
CA ARG A 98 6.80 -0.54 -7.77
C ARG A 98 5.87 0.57 -7.28
N MET A 99 6.19 1.20 -6.16
CA MET A 99 5.35 2.24 -5.58
C MET A 99 5.47 3.57 -6.33
N ASN A 100 6.61 3.88 -6.94
CA ASN A 100 6.72 5.03 -7.85
C ASN A 100 5.68 4.91 -8.98
N THR A 101 5.59 3.75 -9.62
CA THR A 101 4.57 3.49 -10.66
C THR A 101 3.14 3.60 -10.12
N LEU A 102 2.87 3.10 -8.90
CA LEU A 102 1.55 3.25 -8.29
C LEU A 102 1.21 4.72 -8.04
N VAL A 103 2.15 5.54 -7.58
CA VAL A 103 1.93 6.98 -7.38
C VAL A 103 1.64 7.67 -8.71
N ASP A 104 2.42 7.40 -9.76
CA ASP A 104 2.16 7.92 -11.11
C ASP A 104 0.72 7.59 -11.56
N MET A 105 0.27 6.34 -11.35
CA MET A 105 -1.09 5.91 -11.67
C MET A 105 -2.15 6.65 -10.86
N LEU A 106 -1.95 6.83 -9.55
CA LEU A 106 -2.90 7.52 -8.67
C LEU A 106 -2.99 9.03 -8.95
N GLU A 107 -1.93 9.62 -9.49
CA GLU A 107 -1.86 11.03 -9.92
C GLU A 107 -2.32 11.23 -11.37
N ASN A 108 -2.79 10.16 -12.05
CA ASN A 108 -3.16 10.15 -13.47
C ASN A 108 -2.04 10.63 -14.40
N LEU A 109 -0.78 10.41 -14.03
CA LEU A 109 0.34 10.63 -14.94
C LEU A 109 0.31 9.53 -16.00
N ASP A 110 0.48 9.93 -17.27
CA ASP A 110 0.47 8.97 -18.37
C ASP A 110 1.61 7.97 -18.19
N ILE A 111 1.24 6.72 -17.93
CA ILE A 111 2.17 5.63 -17.64
C ILE A 111 2.88 5.20 -18.94
N HIS A 112 2.28 5.51 -20.10
CA HIS A 112 2.76 5.18 -21.44
C HIS A 112 3.54 6.30 -22.10
N ASP A 113 3.47 7.53 -21.58
CA ASP A 113 4.29 8.65 -22.03
C ASP A 113 5.39 8.98 -21.00
N PRO A 114 6.60 8.42 -21.16
CA PRO A 114 7.72 8.73 -20.29
C PRO A 114 8.24 10.17 -20.46
N SER A 115 7.76 10.97 -21.41
CA SER A 115 8.20 12.36 -21.59
C SER A 115 7.83 13.26 -20.41
N HIS A 116 6.71 12.95 -19.74
CA HIS A 116 6.30 13.60 -18.49
C HIS A 116 7.03 13.06 -17.27
N ARG A 117 7.61 11.85 -17.37
CA ARG A 117 8.53 11.31 -16.39
C ARG A 117 9.90 11.92 -16.63
N THR A 118 10.12 13.13 -16.11
CA THR A 118 11.48 13.65 -16.01
C THR A 118 12.30 12.57 -15.29
N ARG A 119 13.23 11.90 -16.00
CA ARG A 119 14.27 11.08 -15.36
C ARG A 119 14.94 11.99 -14.33
N ARG A 120 14.72 11.71 -13.06
CA ARG A 120 15.34 12.40 -11.92
C ARG A 120 16.07 11.37 -11.10
#